data_AF-A0A066YRS6-F1
#
_entry.id   AF-A0A066YRS6-F1
#
_cell.length_a   1.000
_cell.length_b   1.000
_cell.length_c   1.000
_cell.angle_alpha   90.00
_cell.angle_beta   90.00
_cell.angle_gamma   90.00
#
_symmetry.space_group_name_H-M   'P 1'
#
loop_
_entity.id
_entity.type
_entity.pdbx_description
1 polymer ?
#
loop_
_entity_poly.entity_id
_entity_poly.type
_entity_poly.pdbx_seq_one_letter_code
_entity_poly.pdbx_strand_id
1 'polypeptide(L)' 'MIGLVGRVTGRIGAGLVGEVMVNVPERLGSEAFLAYRATPGEPLQPGTMVVVVEYQPPRTVYVEPF' A
#
# COMPACT_ATOMS: atom_id res chain seq x y z
N MET A 1 -10.83 -2.58 2.09
CA MET A 1 -9.49 -2.02 1.75
C MET A 1 -8.76 -1.53 2.99
N ILE A 2 -9.29 -0.56 3.74
CA ILE A 2 -8.68 -0.13 5.02
C ILE A 2 -8.54 -1.33 5.97
N GLY A 3 -7.42 -1.42 6.67
CA GLY A 3 -7.06 -2.50 7.58
C GLY A 3 -6.50 -3.75 6.90
N LEU A 4 -6.56 -3.84 5.57
CA LEU A 4 -5.94 -4.96 4.85
C LEU A 4 -4.42 -4.79 4.79
N VAL A 5 -3.72 -5.91 4.90
CA VAL A 5 -2.27 -5.98 4.82
C VAL A 5 -1.85 -6.26 3.38
N GLY A 6 -0.81 -5.58 2.95
CA GLY A 6 -0.17 -5.78 1.67
C GLY A 6 1.34 -5.85 1.78
N ARG A 7 1.98 -6.07 0.64
CA ARG A 7 3.42 -6.07 0.48
C ARG A 7 3.81 -5.04 -0.56
N VAL A 8 4.81 -4.23 -0.26
CA VAL A 8 5.38 -3.26 -1.20
C VAL A 8 6.01 -4.02 -2.37
N THR A 9 5.60 -3.69 -3.59
CA THR A 9 6.15 -4.20 -4.86
C THR A 9 6.92 -3.13 -5.61
N GLY A 10 6.53 -1.85 -5.47
CA GLY A 10 7.27 -0.68 -5.95
C GLY A 10 7.58 0.27 -4.80
N ARG A 11 8.83 0.76 -4.71
CA ARG A 11 9.30 1.64 -3.62
C ARG A 11 8.32 2.79 -3.37
N ILE A 12 7.99 3.04 -2.11
CA ILE A 12 7.13 4.15 -1.67
C ILE A 12 7.99 5.17 -0.93
N GLY A 13 7.90 6.46 -1.22
CA GLY A 13 8.71 7.48 -0.57
C GLY A 13 8.19 8.90 -0.76
N ALA A 14 8.89 9.87 -0.20
CA ALA A 14 8.52 11.28 -0.32
C ALA A 14 8.46 11.72 -1.80
N GLY A 15 7.31 12.21 -2.23
CA GLY A 15 7.07 12.62 -3.63
C GLY A 15 7.03 11.47 -4.64
N LEU A 16 7.06 10.21 -4.19
CA LEU A 16 7.08 9.03 -5.03
C LEU A 16 5.84 8.17 -4.78
N VAL A 17 5.05 7.96 -5.83
CA VAL A 17 4.01 6.94 -5.84
C VAL A 17 4.68 5.58 -5.97
N GLY A 18 4.44 4.70 -5.00
CA GLY A 18 4.88 3.31 -5.09
C GLY A 18 3.73 2.37 -5.43
N GLU A 19 3.96 1.08 -5.22
CA GLU A 19 2.97 0.04 -5.48
C GLU A 19 2.96 -0.97 -4.34
N VAL A 20 1.77 -1.44 -4.01
CA VAL A 20 1.56 -2.56 -3.09
C VAL A 20 0.69 -3.63 -3.73
N MET A 21 0.96 -4.88 -3.38
CA MET A 21 0.08 -6.00 -3.62
C MET A 21 -0.71 -6.28 -2.34
N VAL A 22 -2.03 -6.14 -2.38
CA VAL A 22 -2.92 -6.33 -1.22
C VAL A 22 -3.81 -7.53 -1.48
N ASN A 23 -3.91 -8.44 -0.51
CA ASN A 23 -4.92 -9.51 -0.57
C ASN A 23 -6.29 -8.90 -0.26
N VAL A 24 -7.25 -9.02 -1.18
CA VAL A 24 -8.60 -8.47 -1.06
C VAL A 24 -9.59 -9.63 -0.91
N PRO A 25 -10.03 -9.96 0.33
CA PRO A 25 -10.83 -11.15 0.60
C PRO A 25 -12.12 -11.21 -0.20
N GLU A 26 -12.80 -10.07 -0.38
CA GLU A 26 -14.07 -9.97 -1.11
C GLU A 26 -13.92 -10.24 -2.61
N ARG A 27 -12.70 -10.17 -3.14
CA ARG A 27 -12.38 -10.41 -4.55
C ARG A 27 -11.57 -11.69 -4.77
N LEU A 28 -11.38 -12.49 -3.72
CA LEU A 28 -10.70 -13.80 -3.74
C LEU A 28 -9.33 -13.76 -4.44
N GLY A 29 -8.57 -12.69 -4.25
CA GLY A 29 -7.32 -12.48 -4.98
C GLY A 29 -6.44 -11.41 -4.37
N SER A 30 -5.26 -11.22 -4.97
CA SER A 30 -4.40 -10.08 -4.66
C SER A 30 -4.46 -9.08 -5.79
N GLU A 31 -4.48 -7.80 -5.44
CA GLU A 31 -4.56 -6.70 -6.39
C GLU A 31 -3.46 -5.68 -6.14
N ALA A 32 -2.97 -5.11 -7.25
CA ALA A 32 -2.05 -3.99 -7.21
C ALA A 32 -2.78 -2.68 -6.97
N PHE A 33 -2.23 -1.87 -6.07
CA PHE A 33 -2.66 -0.51 -5.77
C PHE A 33 -1.49 0.47 -5.84
N LEU A 34 -1.78 1.68 -6.32
CA LEU A 34 -0.89 2.82 -6.17
C LEU A 34 -0.84 3.20 -4.69
N ALA A 35 0.36 3.39 -4.16
CA ALA A 35 0.56 3.56 -2.74
C ALA A 35 1.33 4.85 -2.41
N TYR A 36 0.84 5.55 -1.41
CA TYR A 36 1.51 6.66 -0.75
C TYR A 36 1.81 6.31 0.70
N ARG A 37 2.86 6.91 1.28
CA ARG A 37 3.00 6.95 2.75
C ARG A 37 1.84 7.79 3.31
N ALA A 38 1.19 7.32 4.37
CA ALA A 38 0.17 8.13 5.05
C ALA A 38 0.80 9.29 5.84
N THR A 39 1.99 9.07 6.38
CA THR A 39 2.77 10.07 7.13
C THR A 39 4.18 10.25 6.55
N PRO A 40 4.81 11.43 6.68
CA PRO A 40 6.21 11.62 6.29
C PRO A 40 7.15 10.65 7.03
N GLY A 41 8.19 10.14 6.37
CA GLY A 41 9.22 9.31 7.00
C GLY A 41 10.02 8.50 5.98
N GLU A 42 10.72 7.48 6.46
CA GLU A 42 11.63 6.68 5.64
C GLU A 42 10.91 5.99 4.46
N PRO A 43 11.59 5.85 3.31
CA PRO A 43 11.03 5.12 2.17
C PRO A 43 10.80 3.64 2.50
N LEU A 44 9.67 3.10 2.03
CA LEU A 44 9.35 1.69 2.14
C LEU A 44 9.91 0.97 0.91
N GLN A 45 10.78 -0.01 1.15
CA GLN A 45 11.43 -0.79 0.09
C GLN A 45 10.52 -1.95 -0.36
N PRO A 46 10.66 -2.44 -1.60
CA PRO A 46 10.01 -3.68 -2.02
C PRO A 46 10.26 -4.82 -1.02
N GLY A 47 9.22 -5.56 -0.67
CA GLY A 47 9.28 -6.57 0.40
C GLY A 47 8.75 -6.11 1.74
N THR A 48 8.65 -4.81 1.99
CA THR A 48 8.09 -4.28 3.24
C THR A 48 6.62 -4.65 3.37
N MET A 49 6.22 -5.15 4.53
CA MET A 49 4.81 -5.39 4.86
C MET A 49 4.17 -4.09 5.34
N VAL A 50 2.96 -3.82 4.86
CA VAL A 50 2.27 -2.56 5.13
C VAL A 50 0.78 -2.79 5.38
N VAL A 51 0.16 -1.89 6.12
CA VAL A 51 -1.30 -1.85 6.30
C VAL A 51 -1.88 -0.66 5.56
N VAL A 52 -3.01 -0.89 4.90
CA VAL A 52 -3.81 0.19 4.29
C VAL A 52 -4.53 0.96 5.39
N VAL A 53 -4.21 2.23 5.56
CA VAL A 53 -4.86 3.12 6.54
C VAL A 53 -5.89 4.04 5.91
N GLU A 54 -5.79 4.29 4.60
CA GLU A 54 -6.79 5.02 3.81
C GLU A 54 -6.92 4.40 2.42
N TYR A 55 -8.13 4.42 1.87
CA TYR A 55 -8.41 3.98 0.51
C TYR A 55 -9.13 5.07 -0.26
N GLN A 56 -8.54 5.47 -1.40
CA GLN A 56 -9.11 6.40 -2.35
C GLN A 56 -9.45 5.63 -3.63
N PRO A 57 -10.74 5.37 -3.89
CA PRO A 57 -11.16 4.60 -5.05
C PRO A 57 -10.69 5.22 -6.37
N PRO A 58 -10.38 4.39 -7.40
CA PRO A 58 -10.50 2.93 -7.41
C PRO A 58 -9.22 2.19 -6.99
N ARG A 59 -8.04 2.80 -7.10
CA ARG A 59 -6.74 2.10 -7.03
C ARG A 59 -5.67 2.79 -6.17
N THR A 60 -6.03 3.77 -5.36
CA THR A 60 -5.06 4.47 -4.50
C THR A 60 -5.24 4.07 -3.04
N VAL A 61 -4.13 3.79 -2.37
CA VAL A 61 -4.09 3.52 -0.93
C VAL A 61 -3.02 4.39 -0.26
N TYR A 62 -3.28 4.75 0.99
CA TYR A 62 -2.25 5.27 1.87
C TYR A 62 -1.89 4.17 2.87
N VAL A 63 -0.60 4.00 3.10
CA VAL A 63 -0.08 2.88 3.87
C VAL A 63 0.93 3.32 4.91
N GLU A 64 1.05 2.50 5.94
CA GLU A 64 2.09 2.55 6.96
C GLU A 64 2.74 1.17 7.11
N PRO A 65 3.98 1.07 7.61
CA PRO A 65 4.56 -0.22 8.00
C PRO A 65 3.58 -1.01 8.89
N PHE A 66 3.42 -2.31 8.62
CA PHE A 66 2.54 -3.20 9.37
C PHE A 66 3.14 -3.60 10.72
#